data_AF-A0A1M3KXM7-F1
#
_entry.id   AF-A0A1M3KXM7-F1
#
_cell.length_a   1.000
_cell.length_b   1.000
_cell.length_c   1.000
_cell.angle_alpha   90.00
_cell.angle_beta   90.00
_cell.angle_gamma   90.00
#
_symmetry.space_group_name_H-M   'P 1'
#
loop_
_entity.id
_entity.type
_entity.pdbx_description
1 polymer ?
#
loop_
_entity_poly.entity_id
_entity_poly.type
_entity_poly.pdbx_seq_one_letter_code
_entity_poly.pdbx_strand_id
1 'polypeptide(L)'
;MSRQHSFLGVFVCTLLLMAAMFHPATDTFAQDICGCPPDQEQNATITICVGGMNRTVIVAYCNKNYCPPERGVQPCNPDNLPINARTIIRKVCIIDGGPIVADPQVIMNATVAAMGICCSGYHFFPPCKDPQAPFHWLVTTPKCVRFDVAAQCVYACDNTPCCTHLVRFTQTTTGECITDVLHSCDDPVDCEGDCIRLECRYPVECCW
;
A
#
# COMPACT_ATOMS: atom_id res chain seq x y z
N MET A 1 -21.58 -39.84 -45.64
CA MET A 1 -21.31 -39.86 -44.19
C MET A 1 -20.38 -38.69 -43.85
N SER A 2 -20.95 -37.55 -43.42
CA SER A 2 -20.18 -36.35 -43.01
C SER A 2 -20.84 -35.78 -41.77
N ARG A 3 -20.52 -36.36 -40.60
CA ARG A 3 -21.10 -35.94 -39.30
C ARG A 3 -20.07 -35.94 -38.15
N GLN A 4 -18.82 -36.31 -38.39
CA GLN A 4 -17.78 -36.36 -37.36
C GLN A 4 -17.02 -35.04 -37.16
N HIS A 5 -17.00 -34.14 -38.15
CA HIS A 5 -16.27 -32.87 -38.04
C HIS A 5 -17.00 -31.77 -37.24
N SER A 6 -18.32 -31.88 -37.05
CA SER A 6 -19.11 -30.84 -36.37
C SER A 6 -19.01 -30.91 -34.84
N PHE A 7 -18.91 -32.13 -34.29
CA PHE A 7 -18.85 -32.32 -32.84
C PHE A 7 -17.53 -31.88 -32.22
N LEU A 8 -16.41 -32.06 -32.93
CA LEU A 8 -15.09 -31.69 -32.42
C LEU A 8 -14.94 -30.16 -32.29
N GLY A 9 -15.48 -29.41 -33.27
CA GLY A 9 -15.44 -27.94 -33.25
C GLY A 9 -16.26 -27.35 -32.10
N VAL A 10 -17.45 -27.91 -31.84
CA VAL A 10 -18.29 -27.48 -30.71
C VAL A 10 -17.61 -27.76 -29.37
N PHE A 11 -16.96 -28.92 -29.23
CA PHE A 11 -16.25 -29.30 -27.99
C PHE A 11 -15.03 -28.41 -27.70
N VAL A 12 -14.27 -28.05 -28.73
CA VAL A 12 -13.12 -27.14 -28.58
C VAL A 12 -13.58 -25.73 -28.22
N CYS A 13 -14.67 -25.24 -28.82
CA CYS A 13 -15.25 -23.95 -28.47
C CYS A 13 -15.79 -23.92 -27.03
N THR A 14 -16.47 -24.96 -26.54
CA THR A 14 -16.94 -25.02 -25.15
C THR A 14 -15.81 -25.17 -24.13
N LEU A 15 -14.73 -25.89 -24.47
CA LEU A 15 -13.53 -25.96 -23.61
C LEU A 15 -12.81 -24.61 -23.51
N LEU A 16 -12.70 -23.86 -24.60
CA LEU A 16 -12.12 -22.51 -24.59
C LEU A 16 -12.98 -21.51 -23.81
N LEU A 17 -14.32 -21.58 -23.96
CA LEU A 17 -15.26 -20.75 -23.20
C LEU A 17 -15.24 -21.08 -21.70
N MET A 18 -15.11 -22.35 -21.31
CA MET A 18 -14.93 -22.71 -19.91
C MET A 18 -13.57 -22.26 -19.36
N ALA A 19 -12.48 -22.37 -20.13
CA ALA A 19 -11.17 -21.86 -19.71
C ALA A 19 -11.16 -20.32 -19.51
N ALA A 20 -12.00 -19.58 -20.24
CA ALA A 20 -12.20 -18.14 -20.03
C ALA A 20 -13.08 -17.83 -18.80
N MET A 21 -14.04 -18.70 -18.44
CA MET A 21 -14.86 -18.55 -17.24
C MET A 21 -14.16 -19.01 -15.94
N PHE A 22 -13.13 -19.84 -16.06
CA PHE A 22 -12.21 -20.20 -14.97
C PHE A 22 -10.94 -19.34 -14.95
N HIS A 23 -10.93 -18.17 -15.62
CA HIS A 23 -10.07 -17.11 -15.12
C HIS A 23 -10.77 -16.57 -13.88
N PRO A 24 -10.30 -16.88 -12.65
CA PRO A 24 -10.67 -16.03 -11.54
C PRO A 24 -10.35 -14.59 -11.96
N ALA A 25 -11.12 -13.63 -11.50
CA ALA A 25 -10.68 -12.25 -11.47
C ALA A 25 -9.49 -12.13 -10.47
N THR A 26 -8.38 -12.80 -10.77
CA THR A 26 -7.04 -12.54 -10.30
C THR A 26 -6.58 -11.39 -11.20
N ASP A 27 -6.44 -10.15 -10.77
CA ASP A 27 -5.75 -9.68 -9.57
C ASP A 27 -6.14 -8.22 -9.32
N THR A 28 -7.09 -7.95 -8.41
CA THR A 28 -7.43 -6.57 -7.98
C THR A 28 -7.55 -6.44 -6.46
N PHE A 29 -7.19 -7.48 -5.72
CA PHE A 29 -7.24 -7.46 -4.27
C PHE A 29 -5.95 -6.87 -3.70
N ALA A 30 -6.03 -6.32 -2.48
CA ALA A 30 -4.83 -6.07 -1.69
C ALA A 30 -4.13 -7.41 -1.41
N GLN A 31 -2.93 -7.37 -0.81
CA GLN A 31 -2.38 -8.61 -0.23
C GLN A 31 -3.37 -9.14 0.83
N ASP A 32 -3.67 -10.45 0.80
CA ASP A 32 -4.63 -11.09 1.71
C ASP A 32 -4.27 -10.89 3.20
N ILE A 33 -2.98 -10.70 3.50
CA ILE A 33 -2.48 -10.46 4.84
C ILE A 33 -1.43 -9.35 4.82
N CYS A 34 -1.51 -8.44 5.80
CA CYS A 34 -0.54 -7.36 5.99
C CYS A 34 0.75 -7.85 6.64
N GLY A 35 1.37 -8.84 5.99
CA GLY A 35 2.55 -9.53 6.49
C GLY A 35 3.79 -8.64 6.41
N CYS A 36 4.32 -8.26 7.56
CA CYS A 36 5.68 -7.72 7.71
C CYS A 36 6.40 -8.58 8.75
N PRO A 37 7.13 -9.64 8.33
CA PRO A 37 7.84 -10.52 9.23
C PRO A 37 8.84 -9.75 10.12
N PRO A 38 8.99 -10.10 11.41
CA PRO A 38 9.86 -9.35 12.34
C PRO A 38 11.32 -9.25 11.89
N ASP A 39 11.83 -10.23 11.14
CA ASP A 39 13.19 -10.25 10.58
C ASP A 39 13.38 -9.29 9.39
N GLN A 40 12.29 -8.81 8.79
CA GLN A 40 12.28 -7.85 7.70
C GLN A 40 11.82 -6.46 8.13
N GLU A 41 11.36 -6.34 9.37
CA GLU A 41 10.86 -5.11 9.96
C GLU A 41 12.00 -4.11 10.19
N GLN A 42 11.78 -2.89 9.75
CA GLN A 42 12.66 -1.73 9.90
C GLN A 42 11.92 -0.66 10.69
N ASN A 43 12.67 0.17 11.41
CA ASN A 43 12.14 1.33 12.11
C ASN A 43 12.72 2.61 11.51
N ALA A 44 11.85 3.58 11.23
CA ALA A 44 12.24 4.93 10.85
C ALA A 44 11.58 5.95 11.77
N THR A 45 12.35 6.95 12.18
CA THR A 45 11.83 8.12 12.87
C THR A 45 11.52 9.19 11.83
N ILE A 46 10.25 9.60 11.75
CA ILE A 46 9.80 10.64 10.83
C ILE A 46 8.95 11.68 11.56
N THR A 47 8.78 12.84 10.94
CA THR A 47 7.85 13.86 11.41
C THR A 47 6.56 13.73 10.61
N ILE A 48 5.44 13.60 11.31
CA ILE A 48 4.09 13.64 10.76
C ILE A 48 3.36 14.87 11.29
N CYS A 49 2.15 15.09 10.80
CA CYS A 49 1.36 16.26 11.12
C CYS A 49 -0.04 15.83 11.54
N VAL A 50 -0.40 16.17 12.78
CA VAL A 50 -1.66 15.73 13.39
C VAL A 50 -2.33 16.94 14.01
N GLY A 51 -3.50 17.31 13.51
CA GLY A 51 -4.24 18.48 13.98
C GLY A 51 -3.47 19.81 13.83
N GLY A 52 -2.68 19.94 12.76
CA GLY A 52 -1.85 21.13 12.51
C GLY A 52 -0.58 21.22 13.35
N MET A 53 -0.24 20.19 14.13
CA MET A 53 1.00 20.11 14.90
C MET A 53 1.94 19.05 14.33
N ASN A 54 3.21 19.40 14.19
CA ASN A 54 4.26 18.44 13.86
C ASN A 54 4.50 17.51 15.05
N ARG A 55 4.44 16.21 14.79
CA ARG A 55 4.70 15.15 15.77
C ARG A 55 5.79 14.23 15.27
N THR A 56 6.67 13.81 16.18
CA THR A 56 7.68 12.80 15.86
C THR A 56 7.12 11.41 16.12
N VAL A 57 7.19 10.54 15.11
CA VAL A 57 6.78 9.15 15.21
C VAL A 57 7.90 8.18 14.87
N ILE A 58 7.86 7.01 15.48
CA ILE A 58 8.57 5.82 15.01
C ILE A 58 7.59 4.97 14.20
N VAL A 59 7.96 4.66 12.98
CA VAL A 59 7.21 3.80 12.06
C VAL A 59 7.95 2.47 11.94
N ALA A 60 7.26 1.37 12.26
CA ALA A 60 7.72 0.02 11.97
C ALA A 60 7.11 -0.45 10.66
N TYR A 61 7.96 -0.84 9.70
CA TYR A 61 7.55 -1.17 8.34
C TYR A 61 8.48 -2.19 7.70
N CYS A 62 8.00 -2.85 6.64
CA CYS A 62 8.81 -3.62 5.72
C CYS A 62 8.89 -2.84 4.40
N ASN A 63 10.07 -2.70 3.82
CA ASN A 63 10.24 -2.06 2.52
C ASN A 63 11.14 -2.89 1.61
N LYS A 64 10.75 -2.98 0.34
CA LYS A 64 11.58 -3.52 -0.73
C LYS A 64 11.66 -2.48 -1.85
N ASN A 65 12.89 -2.09 -2.20
CA ASN A 65 13.15 -1.19 -3.33
C ASN A 65 13.65 -2.00 -4.52
N TYR A 66 13.31 -1.55 -5.71
CA TYR A 66 13.59 -2.20 -6.98
C TYR A 66 14.36 -1.24 -7.87
N CYS A 67 15.64 -1.54 -8.10
CA CYS A 67 16.49 -0.81 -9.02
C CYS A 67 17.21 -1.84 -9.92
N PRO A 68 16.74 -2.12 -11.14
CA PRO A 68 15.65 -1.43 -11.85
C PRO A 68 14.24 -1.77 -11.30
N PRO A 69 13.22 -0.94 -11.61
CA PRO A 69 11.83 -1.21 -11.24
C PRO A 69 11.31 -2.57 -11.72
N GLU A 70 10.52 -3.26 -10.89
CA GLU A 70 10.01 -4.62 -11.17
C GLU A 70 8.50 -4.65 -11.47
N ARG A 71 8.09 -5.54 -12.38
CA ARG A 71 6.69 -5.81 -12.71
C ARG A 71 6.17 -7.05 -11.97
N GLY A 72 4.86 -7.20 -11.85
CA GLY A 72 4.24 -8.37 -11.22
C GLY A 72 4.50 -8.49 -9.71
N VAL A 73 4.83 -7.37 -9.06
CA VAL A 73 5.22 -7.33 -7.65
C VAL A 73 4.04 -7.53 -6.69
N GLN A 74 2.84 -7.08 -7.06
CA GLN A 74 1.63 -7.13 -6.21
C GLN A 74 0.38 -7.14 -7.11
N PRO A 75 -0.70 -7.86 -6.71
CA PRO A 75 -1.99 -7.85 -7.40
C PRO A 75 -2.64 -6.45 -7.53
N CYS A 76 -2.36 -5.54 -6.59
CA CYS A 76 -2.87 -4.16 -6.63
C CYS A 76 -2.15 -3.26 -7.65
N ASN A 77 -2.00 -3.73 -8.88
CA ASN A 77 -1.34 -3.07 -10.00
C ASN A 77 -1.91 -3.64 -11.31
N PRO A 78 -3.17 -3.32 -11.66
CA PRO A 78 -3.87 -3.96 -12.77
C PRO A 78 -3.20 -3.72 -14.13
N ASP A 79 -2.53 -2.57 -14.29
CA ASP A 79 -1.80 -2.20 -15.52
C ASP A 79 -0.37 -2.78 -15.56
N ASN A 80 0.02 -3.56 -14.54
CA ASN A 80 1.34 -4.16 -14.40
C ASN A 80 2.49 -3.15 -14.60
N LEU A 81 2.34 -1.96 -14.00
CA LEU A 81 3.33 -0.91 -14.05
C LEU A 81 4.63 -1.34 -13.34
N PRO A 82 5.80 -0.89 -13.82
CA PRO A 82 7.06 -1.13 -13.15
C PRO A 82 7.09 -0.43 -11.78
N ILE A 83 7.26 -1.18 -10.69
CA ILE A 83 7.23 -0.67 -9.32
C ILE A 83 8.66 -0.37 -8.83
N ASN A 84 8.87 0.81 -8.26
CA ASN A 84 10.15 1.23 -7.69
C ASN A 84 10.29 0.83 -6.22
N ALA A 85 9.19 0.86 -5.46
CA ALA A 85 9.19 0.46 -4.05
C ALA A 85 7.87 -0.17 -3.62
N ARG A 86 7.96 -1.11 -2.68
CA ARG A 86 6.82 -1.72 -1.99
C ARG A 86 7.02 -1.63 -0.48
N THR A 87 6.13 -0.92 0.19
CA THR A 87 6.16 -0.70 1.63
C THR A 87 4.93 -1.28 2.29
N ILE A 88 5.11 -1.96 3.42
CA ILE A 88 4.03 -2.39 4.32
C ILE A 88 4.27 -1.73 5.67
N ILE A 89 3.37 -0.84 6.08
CA ILE A 89 3.42 -0.18 7.40
C ILE A 89 2.70 -1.09 8.38
N ARG A 90 3.32 -1.40 9.53
CA ARG A 90 2.73 -2.28 10.54
C ARG A 90 2.31 -1.54 11.81
N LYS A 91 3.13 -0.59 12.23
CA LYS A 91 2.96 0.12 13.51
C LYS A 91 3.50 1.53 13.41
N VAL A 92 2.83 2.46 14.07
CA VAL A 92 3.22 3.87 14.19
C VAL A 92 3.05 4.28 15.64
N CYS A 93 4.10 4.83 16.24
CA CYS A 93 4.07 5.33 17.63
C CYS A 93 4.54 6.76 17.70
N ILE A 94 3.78 7.61 18.40
CA ILE A 94 4.19 8.98 18.70
C ILE A 94 5.21 8.95 19.85
N ILE A 95 6.38 9.57 19.68
CA ILE A 95 7.50 9.47 20.64
C ILE A 95 7.95 10.79 21.25
N ASP A 96 7.44 11.92 20.77
CA ASP A 96 7.83 13.26 21.22
C ASP A 96 7.25 13.66 22.60
N GLY A 97 6.34 12.85 23.15
CA GLY A 97 5.68 13.10 24.43
C GLY A 97 4.67 14.25 24.34
N GLY A 98 3.48 14.04 24.90
CA GLY A 98 2.45 15.08 25.02
C GLY A 98 1.04 14.50 25.05
N PRO A 99 0.03 15.26 25.53
CA PRO A 99 -1.35 14.81 25.52
C PRO A 99 -1.84 14.73 24.07
N ILE A 100 -1.96 13.52 23.55
CA ILE A 100 -2.63 13.26 22.29
C ILE A 100 -3.52 12.04 22.46
N VAL A 101 -4.78 12.19 22.12
CA VAL A 101 -5.63 11.07 21.69
C VAL A 101 -5.97 11.42 20.25
N ALA A 102 -5.10 11.02 19.33
CA ALA A 102 -5.32 11.22 17.91
C ALA A 102 -6.03 9.99 17.36
N ASP A 103 -6.96 10.25 16.44
CA ASP A 103 -7.63 9.23 15.68
C ASP A 103 -6.58 8.33 14.96
N PRO A 104 -6.61 7.00 15.14
CA PRO A 104 -5.72 6.07 14.44
C PRO A 104 -5.69 6.28 12.92
N GLN A 105 -6.81 6.67 12.31
CA GLN A 105 -6.89 7.01 10.90
C GLN A 105 -5.98 8.19 10.56
N VAL A 106 -6.04 9.26 11.36
CA VAL A 106 -5.25 10.47 11.13
C VAL A 106 -3.77 10.19 11.28
N ILE A 107 -3.37 9.41 12.29
CA ILE A 107 -1.97 9.01 12.49
C ILE A 107 -1.46 8.20 11.29
N MET A 108 -2.21 7.19 10.85
CA MET A 108 -1.81 6.33 9.73
C MET A 108 -1.73 7.12 8.41
N ASN A 109 -2.72 7.99 8.14
CA ASN A 109 -2.72 8.83 6.95
C ASN A 109 -1.54 9.81 6.93
N ALA A 110 -1.32 10.53 8.04
CA ALA A 110 -0.21 11.47 8.13
C ALA A 110 1.14 10.76 7.96
N THR A 111 1.25 9.51 8.42
CA THR A 111 2.43 8.66 8.24
C THR A 111 2.66 8.30 6.77
N VAL A 112 1.63 7.79 6.08
CA VAL A 112 1.72 7.45 4.66
C VAL A 112 2.12 8.67 3.82
N ALA A 113 1.50 9.82 4.08
CA ALA A 113 1.84 11.07 3.40
C ALA A 113 3.31 11.47 3.65
N ALA A 114 3.75 11.49 4.92
CA ALA A 114 5.11 11.86 5.29
C ALA A 114 6.19 10.92 4.69
N MET A 115 5.86 9.65 4.44
CA MET A 115 6.77 8.70 3.77
C MET A 115 6.81 8.90 2.25
N GLY A 116 5.77 9.47 1.64
CA GLY A 116 5.70 9.71 0.20
C GLY A 116 6.82 10.62 -0.31
N ILE A 117 7.24 10.46 -1.56
CA ILE A 117 8.40 11.19 -2.12
C ILE A 117 8.19 12.70 -2.10
N CYS A 118 6.99 13.17 -2.45
CA CYS A 118 6.71 14.61 -2.50
C CYS A 118 6.79 15.29 -1.14
N CYS A 119 6.50 14.57 -0.05
CA CYS A 119 6.58 15.13 1.31
C CYS A 119 7.95 14.85 1.96
N SER A 120 8.58 13.71 1.67
CA SER A 120 9.86 13.31 2.27
C SER A 120 11.09 13.76 1.49
N GLY A 121 10.95 14.29 0.26
CA GLY A 121 12.11 14.65 -0.56
C GLY A 121 13.06 13.48 -0.83
N TYR A 122 12.54 12.27 -1.02
CA TYR A 122 13.29 11.00 -1.12
C TYR A 122 14.01 10.55 0.16
N HIS A 123 13.85 11.20 1.32
CA HIS A 123 14.55 10.78 2.54
C HIS A 123 14.14 9.38 3.03
N PHE A 124 12.94 8.91 2.68
CA PHE A 124 12.45 7.60 3.09
C PHE A 124 12.91 6.46 2.17
N PHE A 125 13.05 6.71 0.87
CA PHE A 125 13.46 5.69 -0.10
C PHE A 125 14.95 5.84 -0.41
N PRO A 126 15.77 4.78 -0.25
CA PRO A 126 17.17 4.88 -0.61
C PRO A 126 17.30 5.27 -2.09
N PRO A 127 18.25 6.15 -2.44
CA PRO A 127 18.39 6.61 -3.81
C PRO A 127 18.77 5.42 -4.70
N CYS A 128 17.89 5.07 -5.66
CA CYS A 128 18.33 4.28 -6.80
C CYS A 128 19.41 5.08 -7.54
N LYS A 129 20.44 4.41 -8.06
CA LYS A 129 21.49 5.06 -8.85
C LYS A 129 20.92 5.83 -10.05
N ASP A 130 19.80 5.33 -10.60
CA ASP A 130 18.96 6.00 -11.59
C ASP A 130 17.49 5.96 -11.09
N PRO A 131 17.02 6.96 -10.32
CA PRO A 131 15.62 7.01 -9.93
C PRO A 131 14.80 7.30 -11.18
N GLN A 132 14.24 6.25 -11.80
CA GLN A 132 13.40 6.39 -12.97
C GLN A 132 12.15 7.19 -12.57
N ALA A 133 11.94 8.31 -13.26
CA ALA A 133 10.68 9.06 -13.21
C ALA A 133 9.77 8.58 -14.35
N PRO A 134 8.47 8.35 -14.10
CA PRO A 134 7.79 8.51 -12.82
C PRO A 134 8.14 7.39 -11.82
N PHE A 135 8.13 7.70 -10.53
CA PHE A 135 8.35 6.73 -9.46
C PHE A 135 7.02 6.11 -9.04
N HIS A 136 6.90 4.78 -9.15
CA HIS A 136 5.72 4.04 -8.69
C HIS A 136 5.97 3.38 -7.34
N TRP A 137 5.12 3.71 -6.38
CA TRP A 137 5.16 3.19 -5.02
C TRP A 137 3.89 2.40 -4.73
N LEU A 138 4.06 1.17 -4.26
CA LEU A 138 3.01 0.41 -3.61
C LEU A 138 3.14 0.57 -2.10
N VAL A 139 2.18 1.25 -1.48
CA VAL A 139 2.10 1.34 -0.02
C VAL A 139 0.95 0.48 0.47
N THR A 140 1.20 -0.31 1.52
CA THR A 140 0.17 -1.11 2.17
C THR A 140 0.09 -0.76 3.64
N THR A 141 -1.13 -0.57 4.13
CA THR A 141 -1.45 -0.34 5.54
C THR A 141 -2.45 -1.39 6.04
N PRO A 142 -2.44 -1.70 7.35
CA PRO A 142 -3.44 -2.56 7.97
C PRO A 142 -4.79 -1.87 7.92
N LYS A 143 -5.81 -2.59 7.47
CA LYS A 143 -7.20 -2.13 7.54
C LYS A 143 -7.76 -2.18 8.96
N CYS A 144 -7.29 -3.12 9.77
CA CYS A 144 -7.74 -3.34 11.14
C CYS A 144 -6.59 -3.12 12.11
N VAL A 145 -6.76 -2.18 13.03
CA VAL A 145 -5.71 -1.75 13.97
C VAL A 145 -6.20 -1.73 15.40
N ARG A 146 -5.27 -1.73 16.35
CA ARG A 146 -5.50 -1.35 17.74
C ARG A 146 -4.76 -0.06 18.04
N PHE A 147 -5.28 0.68 19.01
CA PHE A 147 -4.61 1.86 19.55
C PHE A 147 -4.27 1.62 21.02
N ASP A 148 -2.97 1.54 21.31
CA ASP A 148 -2.48 1.54 22.69
C ASP A 148 -2.30 3.00 23.13
N VAL A 149 -3.22 3.46 23.98
CA VAL A 149 -3.25 4.83 24.50
C VAL A 149 -2.02 5.12 25.38
N ALA A 150 -1.52 4.13 26.12
CA ALA A 150 -0.38 4.31 27.02
C ALA A 150 0.92 4.42 26.22
N ALA A 151 1.08 3.60 25.18
CA ALA A 151 2.24 3.65 24.29
C ALA A 151 2.11 4.66 23.15
N GLN A 152 0.92 5.27 22.97
CA GLN A 152 0.60 6.16 21.85
C GLN A 152 0.88 5.52 20.48
N CYS A 153 0.49 4.26 20.35
CA CYS A 153 0.82 3.42 19.19
C CYS A 153 -0.44 2.92 18.48
N VAL A 154 -0.49 3.13 17.16
CA VAL A 154 -1.38 2.41 16.25
C VAL A 154 -0.63 1.19 15.73
N TYR A 155 -1.20 0.00 15.83
CA TYR A 155 -0.59 -1.22 15.31
C TYR A 155 -1.62 -2.18 14.70
N ALA A 156 -1.20 -2.92 13.69
CA ALA A 156 -2.00 -3.95 13.03
C ALA A 156 -2.56 -4.98 14.01
N CYS A 157 -3.82 -5.37 13.82
CA CYS A 157 -4.36 -6.59 14.40
C CYS A 157 -3.73 -7.84 13.76
N ASP A 158 -3.73 -8.96 14.49
CA ASP A 158 -3.24 -10.24 13.96
C ASP A 158 -4.04 -10.64 12.72
N ASN A 159 -3.35 -11.09 11.67
CA ASN A 159 -3.93 -11.49 10.37
C ASN A 159 -4.87 -10.44 9.76
N THR A 160 -4.60 -9.15 9.97
CA THR A 160 -5.46 -8.09 9.45
C THR A 160 -5.51 -8.06 7.92
N PRO A 161 -6.70 -7.82 7.33
CA PRO A 161 -6.84 -7.43 5.94
C PRO A 161 -6.08 -6.12 5.65
N CYS A 162 -5.86 -5.86 4.37
CA CYS A 162 -5.01 -4.77 3.91
C CYS A 162 -5.67 -3.72 3.04
N CYS A 163 -5.08 -2.54 3.12
CA CYS A 163 -5.29 -1.44 2.21
C CYS A 163 -4.02 -1.17 1.42
N THR A 164 -4.03 -1.46 0.12
CA THR A 164 -2.89 -1.21 -0.77
C THR A 164 -3.21 -0.08 -1.73
N HIS A 165 -2.29 0.88 -1.87
CA HIS A 165 -2.40 1.97 -2.82
C HIS A 165 -1.21 1.95 -3.79
N LEU A 166 -1.52 2.06 -5.08
CA LEU A 166 -0.53 2.29 -6.14
C LEU A 166 -0.48 3.78 -6.42
N VAL A 167 0.68 4.36 -6.18
CA VAL A 167 0.90 5.80 -6.24
C VAL A 167 2.01 6.11 -7.22
N ARG A 168 1.82 7.18 -7.98
CA ARG A 168 2.82 7.73 -8.90
C ARG A 168 3.30 9.07 -8.39
N PHE A 169 4.61 9.22 -8.31
CA PHE A 169 5.24 10.51 -8.07
C PHE A 169 5.90 11.00 -9.36
N THR A 170 5.55 12.21 -9.76
CA THR A 170 6.10 12.85 -10.96
C THR A 170 6.67 14.20 -10.57
N GLN A 171 7.94 14.45 -10.92
CA GLN A 171 8.51 15.79 -10.80
C GLN A 171 8.28 16.55 -12.11
N THR A 172 7.68 17.73 -12.02
CA THR A 172 7.42 18.59 -13.18
C THR A 172 8.70 19.30 -13.62
N THR A 173 8.67 19.88 -14.82
CA THR A 173 9.76 20.73 -15.32
C THR A 173 9.97 22.00 -14.49
N THR A 174 8.96 22.43 -13.72
CA THR A 174 9.04 23.55 -12.78
C THR A 174 9.61 23.14 -11.41
N GLY A 175 9.87 21.85 -11.20
CA GLY A 175 10.39 21.29 -9.96
C GLY A 175 9.32 20.90 -8.93
N GLU A 176 8.04 21.12 -9.23
CA GLU A 176 6.92 20.68 -8.39
C GLU A 176 6.83 19.16 -8.38
N CYS A 177 6.43 18.59 -7.24
CA CYS A 177 6.21 17.15 -7.10
C CYS A 177 4.71 16.87 -7.05
N ILE A 178 4.23 16.08 -8.02
CA ILE A 178 2.83 15.67 -8.14
C ILE A 178 2.70 14.23 -7.64
N THR A 179 1.67 14.00 -6.83
CA THR A 179 1.28 12.67 -6.34
C THR A 179 -0.05 12.27 -6.98
N ASP A 180 -0.04 11.23 -7.80
CA ASP A 180 -1.25 10.64 -8.40
C ASP A 180 -1.53 9.27 -7.78
N VAL A 181 -2.72 9.09 -7.21
CA VAL A 181 -3.20 7.77 -6.78
C VAL A 181 -3.77 7.06 -7.99
N LEU A 182 -3.03 6.09 -8.53
CA LEU A 182 -3.43 5.37 -9.74
C LEU A 182 -4.48 4.30 -9.44
N HIS A 183 -4.32 3.62 -8.32
CA HIS A 183 -5.21 2.54 -7.93
C HIS A 183 -5.21 2.35 -6.40
N SER A 184 -6.31 1.81 -5.88
CA SER A 184 -6.47 1.47 -4.47
C SER A 184 -7.22 0.16 -4.38
N CYS A 185 -6.68 -0.77 -3.59
CA CYS A 185 -7.28 -2.07 -3.33
C CYS A 185 -7.59 -2.18 -1.85
N ASP A 186 -8.85 -2.47 -1.54
CA ASP A 186 -9.35 -2.78 -0.21
C ASP A 186 -9.66 -4.28 -0.20
N ASP A 187 -9.04 -5.01 0.74
CA ASP A 187 -9.42 -6.40 0.99
C ASP A 187 -10.87 -6.44 1.51
N PRO A 188 -11.78 -7.23 0.92
CA PRO A 188 -13.19 -7.25 1.32
C PRO A 188 -13.43 -7.79 2.74
N VAL A 189 -12.47 -8.49 3.35
CA VAL A 189 -12.58 -9.03 4.70
C VAL A 189 -12.74 -7.88 5.72
N ASP A 190 -13.60 -8.10 6.71
CA ASP A 190 -13.91 -7.11 7.75
C ASP A 190 -13.04 -7.32 9.00
N CYS A 191 -13.04 -6.32 9.89
CA CYS A 191 -12.30 -6.40 11.14
C CYS A 191 -12.97 -7.31 12.16
N GLU A 192 -12.18 -8.13 12.84
CA GLU A 192 -12.65 -9.01 13.91
C GLU A 192 -12.33 -8.44 15.30
N GLY A 193 -13.17 -8.78 16.29
CA GLY A 193 -12.97 -8.43 17.69
C GLY A 193 -12.94 -6.92 17.95
N ASP A 194 -12.05 -6.49 18.86
CA ASP A 194 -11.93 -5.08 19.29
C ASP A 194 -11.04 -4.23 18.36
N CYS A 195 -10.91 -4.61 17.09
CA CYS A 195 -10.10 -3.89 16.12
C CYS A 195 -10.85 -2.67 15.56
N ILE A 196 -10.15 -1.55 15.46
CA ILE A 196 -10.61 -0.33 14.83
C ILE A 196 -10.41 -0.49 13.32
N ARG A 197 -11.50 -0.34 12.56
CA ARG A 197 -11.46 -0.33 11.09
C ARG A 197 -10.98 1.04 10.59
N LEU A 198 -9.93 1.03 9.78
CA LEU A 198 -9.48 2.18 9.01
C LEU A 198 -10.18 2.21 7.65
N GLU A 199 -10.42 3.43 7.15
CA GLU A 199 -10.84 3.67 5.78
C GLU A 199 -9.67 3.48 4.81
N CYS A 200 -9.93 2.78 3.71
CA CYS A 200 -8.97 2.49 2.66
C CYS A 200 -8.78 3.67 1.70
N ARG A 201 -8.18 4.76 2.20
CA ARG A 201 -8.02 6.01 1.44
C ARG A 201 -6.58 6.49 1.51
N TYR A 202 -5.99 6.75 0.34
CA TYR A 202 -4.66 7.34 0.28
C TYR A 202 -4.74 8.85 0.57
N PRO A 203 -3.90 9.39 1.49
CA PRO A 203 -3.83 10.81 1.78
C PRO A 203 -2.95 11.55 0.77
N VAL A 204 -3.44 12.65 0.22
CA VAL A 204 -2.71 13.45 -0.79
C VAL A 204 -2.05 14.72 -0.22
N GLU A 205 -2.26 15.02 1.06
CA GLU A 205 -1.78 16.25 1.68
C GLU A 205 -0.46 16.04 2.43
N CYS A 206 0.59 16.75 2.00
CA CYS A 206 1.80 16.94 2.82
C CYS A 206 1.56 18.02 3.87
N CYS A 207 2.29 17.99 4.98
CA CYS A 207 2.40 19.16 5.86
C CYS A 207 3.57 20.05 5.46
N TRP A 208 3.30 21.35 5.45
CA TRP A 208 4.20 22.44 5.08
C TRP A 208 4.30 23.41 6.25
#